data_AF-A0A1I7KMU1-F1
#
_entry.id   AF-A0A1I7KMU1-F1
#
_cell.length_a   1.000
_cell.length_b   1.000
_cell.length_c   1.000
_cell.angle_alpha   90.00
_cell.angle_beta   90.00
_cell.angle_gamma   90.00
#
_symmetry.space_group_name_H-M   'P 1'
#
loop_
_entity.id
_entity.type
_entity.pdbx_description
1 polymer ?
#
loop_
_entity_poly.entity_id
_entity_poly.type
_entity_poly.pdbx_seq_one_letter_code
_entity_poly.pdbx_strand_id
1 'polypeptide(L)' 'MRCRLLMVFLALFLRHHYAGAESYHCVSFEYPPLISLAPGGAEPSGFAVELVKRVFQQLGATAEYRHLLEKYRLEPAPPR' A
#
# COMPACT_ATOMS: atom_id res chain seq x y z
N MET A 1 -2.29 33.98 26.42
CA MET A 1 -3.32 32.91 26.41
C MET A 1 -3.86 32.58 25.02
N ARG A 2 -4.11 33.55 24.12
CA ARG A 2 -4.69 33.32 22.77
C ARG A 2 -3.84 32.49 21.80
N CYS A 3 -2.50 32.58 21.85
CA CYS A 3 -1.62 31.83 20.92
C CYS A 3 -1.63 30.31 21.15
N ARG A 4 -1.87 29.84 22.38
CA ARG A 4 -1.89 28.40 22.69
C ARG A 4 -3.12 27.72 22.11
N LEU A 5 -4.28 28.39 22.13
CA LEU A 5 -5.52 27.88 21.54
C LEU A 5 -5.40 27.76 20.02
N LEU A 6 -4.76 28.74 19.38
CA LEU A 6 -4.58 28.77 17.93
C LEU A 6 -3.67 27.64 17.43
N MET A 7 -2.60 27.32 18.16
CA MET A 7 -1.71 26.18 17.86
C MET A 7 -2.44 24.83 17.97
N VAL A 8 -3.32 24.68 18.96
CA VAL A 8 -4.13 23.44 19.13
C VAL A 8 -5.14 23.28 17.99
N PHE A 9 -5.82 24.36 17.60
CA PHE A 9 -6.73 24.34 16.46
C PHE A 9 -6.00 24.06 15.14
N LEU A 10 -4.82 24.64 14.93
CA LEU A 10 -3.99 24.37 13.76
C LEU A 10 -3.54 22.91 13.71
N ALA A 11 -3.10 22.33 14.85
CA ALA A 11 -2.71 20.93 14.93
C ALA A 11 -3.89 19.97 14.65
N LEU A 12 -5.09 20.31 15.13
CA LEU A 12 -6.30 19.53 14.86
C LEU A 12 -6.73 19.62 13.38
N PHE A 13 -6.64 20.81 12.78
CA PHE A 13 -6.95 21.02 11.36
C PHE A 13 -5.95 20.30 10.44
N LEU A 14 -4.65 20.38 10.72
CA LEU A 14 -3.65 19.62 9.95
C LEU A 14 -3.90 18.11 10.05
N ARG A 15 -4.26 17.61 11.23
CA ARG A 15 -4.55 16.18 11.42
C ARG A 15 -5.82 15.72 10.67
N HIS A 16 -6.78 16.62 10.45
CA HIS A 16 -8.00 16.35 9.69
C HIS A 16 -7.80 16.40 8.16
N HIS A 17 -6.81 17.15 7.67
CA HIS A 17 -6.51 17.24 6.24
C HIS A 17 -5.66 16.09 5.70
N TYR A 18 -5.05 15.30 6.58
CA TYR A 18 -4.44 14.03 6.21
C TYR A 18 -5.46 12.90 6.31
N ALA A 19 -6.29 12.76 5.29
CA ALA A 19 -7.09 11.56 5.07
C ALA A 19 -6.17 10.42 4.60
N GLY A 20 -5.31 9.92 5.49
CA GLY A 20 -4.50 8.73 5.26
C GLY A 20 -5.27 7.48 5.65
N ALA A 21 -5.25 6.44 4.80
CA ALA A 21 -5.75 5.14 5.20
C ALA A 21 -4.78 4.46 6.18
N GLU A 22 -5.31 3.90 7.27
CA GLU A 22 -4.53 3.12 8.27
C GLU A 22 -4.00 1.80 7.68
N SER A 23 -4.74 1.25 6.71
CA SER A 23 -4.39 0.02 5.99
C SER A 23 -4.67 0.13 4.49
N TYR A 24 -3.82 -0.53 3.70
CA TYR A 24 -3.92 -0.62 2.24
C TYR A 24 -4.00 -2.09 1.82
N HIS A 25 -4.91 -2.42 0.92
CA HIS A 25 -4.93 -3.75 0.28
C HIS A 25 -4.15 -3.70 -1.04
N CYS A 26 -3.02 -4.39 -1.08
CA CYS A 26 -2.15 -4.47 -2.25
C CYS A 26 -2.54 -5.68 -3.10
N VAL A 27 -2.83 -5.44 -4.37
CA VAL A 27 -3.38 -6.46 -5.27
C VAL A 27 -2.43 -6.63 -6.46
N SER A 28 -1.91 -7.83 -6.67
CA SER A 28 -0.90 -8.07 -7.72
C SER A 28 -0.93 -9.49 -8.31
N PHE A 29 -0.29 -9.64 -9.47
CA PHE A 29 -0.02 -10.93 -10.13
C PHE A 29 1.36 -11.46 -9.74
N GLU A 30 1.54 -12.77 -9.90
CA GLU A 30 2.87 -13.39 -9.80
C GLU A 30 3.76 -12.90 -10.94
N TYR A 31 4.94 -12.40 -10.59
CA TYR A 31 5.91 -11.87 -11.56
C TYR A 31 7.35 -12.00 -11.03
N PRO A 32 7.96 -13.19 -11.12
CA PRO A 32 9.32 -13.40 -10.63
C PRO A 32 10.33 -12.59 -11.45
N PRO A 33 11.40 -12.02 -10.84
CA PRO A 33 11.75 -12.08 -9.41
C PRO A 33 11.15 -10.93 -8.57
N LEU A 34 10.28 -10.10 -9.16
CA LEU A 34 9.74 -8.91 -8.50
C LEU A 34 8.67 -9.27 -7.46
N ILE A 35 7.84 -10.27 -7.75
CA ILE A 35 6.76 -10.78 -6.90
C ILE A 35 6.70 -12.30 -7.06
N SER A 36 7.00 -13.01 -5.98
CA SER A 36 6.93 -14.45 -5.85
C SER A 36 5.90 -14.81 -4.78
N LEU A 37 5.00 -15.73 -5.12
CA LEU A 37 4.00 -16.22 -4.19
C LEU A 37 4.59 -17.34 -3.35
N ALA A 38 4.38 -17.27 -2.03
CA ALA A 38 4.72 -18.39 -1.17
C ALA A 38 3.60 -19.47 -1.26
N PRO A 39 3.96 -20.76 -1.34
CA PRO A 39 2.97 -21.83 -1.38
C PRO A 39 2.10 -21.81 -0.11
N GLY A 40 0.80 -22.11 -0.28
CA GLY A 40 -0.13 -22.23 0.85
C GLY A 40 -0.71 -20.92 1.39
N GLY A 41 -0.65 -19.81 0.64
CA GLY A 41 -1.22 -18.53 1.06
C GLY A 41 -0.35 -17.76 2.05
N ALA A 42 0.93 -18.11 2.15
CA ALA A 42 1.91 -17.31 2.86
C ALA A 42 2.17 -15.96 2.15
N GLU A 43 2.74 -15.01 2.89
CA GLU A 43 2.94 -13.65 2.41
C GLU A 43 3.81 -13.62 1.13
N PRO A 44 3.44 -12.83 0.11
CA PRO A 44 4.28 -12.70 -1.08
C PRO A 44 5.63 -12.11 -0.74
N SER A 45 6.63 -12.42 -1.56
CA SER A 45 8.01 -11.94 -1.42
C SER A 45 8.54 -11.41 -2.74
N GLY A 46 9.67 -10.70 -2.71
CA GLY A 46 10.30 -10.16 -3.91
C GLY A 46 10.56 -8.65 -3.80
N PHE A 47 11.33 -8.12 -4.76
CA PHE A 47 11.79 -6.73 -4.70
C PHE A 47 10.63 -5.73 -4.61
N ALA A 48 9.58 -5.91 -5.42
CA ALA A 48 8.46 -4.99 -5.44
C ALA A 48 7.68 -5.03 -4.12
N VAL A 49 7.53 -6.21 -3.51
CA VAL A 49 6.87 -6.36 -2.21
C VAL A 49 7.64 -5.62 -1.12
N GLU A 50 8.96 -5.81 -1.05
CA GLU A 50 9.79 -5.15 -0.04
C GLU A 50 9.83 -3.63 -0.20
N LEU A 51 9.86 -3.12 -1.45
CA LEU A 51 9.77 -1.69 -1.71
C LEU A 51 8.45 -1.12 -1.19
N VAL A 52 7.33 -1.77 -1.51
CA VAL A 52 6.00 -1.32 -1.11
C VAL A 52 5.82 -1.39 0.41
N LYS A 53 6.32 -2.45 1.06
CA LYS A 53 6.36 -2.55 2.54
C LYS A 53 7.08 -1.34 3.15
N ARG A 54 8.26 -0.98 2.65
CA ARG A 54 9.03 0.17 3.16
C ARG A 54 8.30 1.49 2.94
N VAL A 55 7.67 1.69 1.78
CA VAL A 55 6.88 2.90 1.50
C VAL A 55 5.72 3.02 2.49
N PHE A 56 4.96 1.95 2.72
CA PHE A 56 3.84 2.02 3.67
C PHE A 56 4.29 2.21 5.12
N GLN A 57 5.40 1.57 5.52
CA GLN A 57 6.02 1.84 6.82
C GLN A 57 6.41 3.32 7.00
N GLN A 58 6.98 3.96 5.97
CA GLN A 58 7.29 5.38 6.00
C GLN A 58 6.05 6.28 6.06
N LEU A 59 4.94 5.84 5.49
CA LEU A 59 3.65 6.51 5.56
C LEU A 59 2.91 6.28 6.89
N GLY A 60 3.45 5.45 7.79
CA GLY A 60 2.78 5.07 9.03
C GLY A 60 1.53 4.21 8.79
N ALA A 61 1.47 3.52 7.65
CA ALA A 61 0.35 2.68 7.25
C ALA A 61 0.75 1.21 7.15
N THR A 62 -0.24 0.34 7.23
CA THR A 62 -0.06 -1.11 7.05
C THR A 62 -0.51 -1.54 5.66
N ALA A 63 0.04 -2.65 5.15
CA ALA A 63 -0.33 -3.20 3.86
C ALA A 63 -0.65 -4.69 3.97
N GLU A 64 -1.82 -5.09 3.46
CA GLU A 64 -2.22 -6.47 3.31
C GLU A 64 -2.11 -6.86 1.84
N TYR A 65 -1.41 -7.94 1.53
CA TYR A 65 -1.20 -8.37 0.15
C TYR A 65 -2.20 -9.46 -0.23
N ARG A 66 -2.94 -9.23 -1.32
CA ARG A 66 -3.90 -10.17 -1.89
C ARG A 66 -3.55 -10.47 -3.34
N HIS A 67 -3.64 -11.74 -3.69
CA HIS A 67 -3.34 -12.18 -5.05
C HIS A 67 -4.56 -12.04 -5.97
N LEU A 68 -4.34 -11.56 -7.20
CA LEU A 68 -5.33 -11.67 -8.27
C LEU A 68 -5.29 -13.05 -8.88
N LEU A 69 -6.38 -13.81 -8.72
CA LEU A 69 -6.59 -15.05 -9.44
C LEU A 69 -6.43 -14.81 -10.94
N GLU A 70 -5.85 -15.79 -11.66
CA GLU A 70 -5.61 -15.78 -13.11
C GLU A 70 -6.84 -15.37 -13.95
N LYS A 71 -8.05 -15.46 -13.40
CA LYS A 71 -9.29 -14.97 -14.01
C LYS A 71 -9.22 -13.50 -14.48
N TYR A 72 -8.35 -12.68 -13.91
CA TYR A 72 -8.15 -11.27 -14.30
C TYR A 72 -6.87 -11.02 -15.11
N ARG A 73 -6.21 -12.07 -15.61
CA ARG A 73 -5.05 -11.93 -16.50
C ARG A 73 -5.51 -11.14 -17.73
N LEU A 74 -5.12 -9.87 -17.78
CA LEU A 74 -5.37 -9.01 -18.92
C LEU A 74 -4.69 -9.67 -20.12
N GLU A 75 -5.48 -10.10 -21.11
CA GLU A 75 -4.97 -10.53 -22.40
C GLU A 75 -4.02 -9.44 -22.91
N PRO A 76 -2.78 -9.78 -23.31
CA PRO A 76 -1.83 -8.79 -23.78
C PRO A 76 -2.47 -8.01 -24.94
N ALA A 77 -2.45 -6.68 -24.84
CA ALA A 77 -2.96 -5.82 -25.91
C ALA A 77 -2.24 -6.17 -27.22
N PRO A 78 -2.97 -6.29 -28.35
CA PRO A 78 -2.38 -6.70 -29.61
C PRO A 78 -1.23 -5.75 -30.00
N PRO A 79 -0.15 -6.28 -30.60
CA PRO A 79 0.95 -5.45 -31.08
C PRO A 79 0.43 -4.43 -32.09
N ARG A 80 0.85 -3.17 -31.94
CA ARG A 80 0.57 -2.08 -32.88
C ARG A 80 1.44 -2.19 -34.12
#